data_AF-A0A9N8W8N3-F1
#
_entry.id   AF-A0A9N8W8N3-F1
#
_cell.length_a   1.000
_cell.length_b   1.000
_cell.length_c   1.000
_cell.angle_alpha   90.00
_cell.angle_beta   90.00
_cell.angle_gamma   90.00
#
_symmetry.space_group_name_H-M   'P 1'
#
loop_
_entity.id
_entity.type
_entity.pdbx_description
1 polymer ?
#
loop_
_entity_poly.entity_id
_entity_poly.type
_entity_poly.pdbx_seq_one_letter_code
_entity_poly.pdbx_strand_id
1 'polypeptide(L)'
;MGKDTTYISVSENIFATWLLAVAFALTLDSFTRALIEKNIGKGYWLIIPVNISILINELLMPFSTSASAYCTSNSLPGPSCQYVVSFGKCPSSSTVNLYLWTFPIIQFFYLTSKPLVLHLAYVRCAAVFRPFRSLGFLWFHRILLTLRTLELSFIFVLSIFDSLKCQGTYCTPFCESVLLVYKIRESIVTIFRLYYIVCESLFYKKLFYEIRKIRNDTDTLRTLYHQTTLFTIDILQLTTICVFRTAKAAGANLPTYTYAELFSTAFTIYVMTKFVDRIPCLLDDY
;
A
#
# COMPACT_ATOMS: atom_id res chain seq x y z
N MET A 1 8.63 -11.91 0.08
CA MET A 1 10.09 -12.06 -0.16
C MET A 1 10.54 -13.44 -0.68
N GLY A 2 9.65 -14.33 -1.12
CA GLY A 2 10.03 -15.41 -2.03
C GLY A 2 9.84 -14.93 -3.46
N LYS A 3 10.94 -14.64 -4.19
CA LYS A 3 10.96 -14.06 -5.55
C LYS A 3 10.51 -12.59 -5.65
N ASP A 4 11.13 -11.71 -4.86
CA ASP A 4 11.14 -10.25 -5.15
C ASP A 4 12.51 -9.80 -5.70
N THR A 5 13.37 -10.75 -6.08
CA THR A 5 14.71 -10.53 -6.66
C THR A 5 14.77 -10.91 -8.14
N THR A 6 13.64 -10.76 -8.84
CA THR A 6 13.68 -10.76 -10.31
C THR A 6 14.49 -9.55 -10.73
N TYR A 7 15.63 -9.79 -11.38
CA TYR A 7 16.35 -8.82 -12.19
C TYR A 7 15.34 -7.90 -12.87
N ILE A 8 15.31 -6.63 -12.44
CA ILE A 8 14.43 -5.64 -13.04
C ILE A 8 15.09 -5.29 -14.38
N SER A 9 14.46 -5.71 -15.49
CA SER A 9 14.91 -5.31 -16.82
C SER A 9 14.94 -3.78 -16.94
N VAL A 10 15.75 -3.24 -17.84
CA VAL A 10 15.86 -1.78 -18.04
C VAL A 10 14.48 -1.14 -18.24
N SER A 11 13.58 -1.79 -18.97
CA SER A 11 12.19 -1.36 -19.17
C SER A 11 11.35 -1.38 -17.88
N GLU A 12 11.48 -2.41 -17.05
CA GLU A 12 10.77 -2.47 -15.76
C GLU A 12 11.29 -1.42 -14.78
N ASN A 13 12.58 -1.07 -14.85
CA ASN A 13 13.18 -0.04 -14.01
C ASN A 13 12.71 1.37 -14.40
N ILE A 14 12.60 1.64 -15.71
CA ILE A 14 12.01 2.89 -16.23
C ILE A 14 10.55 3.00 -15.78
N PHE A 15 9.77 1.93 -15.93
CA PHE A 15 8.37 1.91 -15.51
C PHE A 15 8.19 2.09 -13.99
N ALA A 16 9.02 1.42 -13.19
CA ALA A 16 9.04 1.56 -11.73
C ALA A 16 9.40 2.99 -11.29
N THR A 17 10.39 3.60 -11.94
CA THR A 17 10.81 4.98 -11.67
C THR A 17 9.69 5.96 -12.02
N TRP A 18 8.99 5.76 -13.14
CA TRP A 18 7.83 6.55 -13.53
C TRP A 18 6.69 6.43 -12.51
N LEU A 19 6.32 5.22 -12.11
CA LEU A 19 5.28 5.00 -11.11
C LEU A 19 5.62 5.69 -9.79
N LEU A 20 6.89 5.62 -9.38
CA LEU A 20 7.36 6.29 -8.16
C LEU A 20 7.29 7.82 -8.28
N ALA A 21 7.73 8.39 -9.40
CA ALA A 21 7.68 9.84 -9.62
C ALA A 21 6.22 10.35 -9.60
N VAL A 22 5.31 9.62 -10.24
CA VAL A 22 3.88 9.95 -10.22
C VAL A 22 3.30 9.80 -8.82
N ALA A 23 3.63 8.72 -8.10
CA ALA A 23 3.21 8.52 -6.71
C ALA A 23 3.66 9.69 -5.82
N PHE A 24 4.93 10.08 -5.93
CA PHE A 24 5.48 11.22 -5.19
C PHE A 24 4.75 12.53 -5.49
N ALA A 25 4.46 12.81 -6.76
CA ALA A 25 3.70 14.00 -7.15
C ALA A 25 2.26 13.98 -6.57
N LEU A 26 1.60 12.83 -6.56
CA LEU A 26 0.25 12.67 -6.00
C LEU A 26 0.25 12.83 -4.48
N THR A 27 1.21 12.23 -3.78
CA THR A 27 1.35 12.35 -2.33
C THR A 27 1.71 13.77 -1.93
N LEU A 28 2.53 14.47 -2.72
CA LEU A 28 2.86 15.87 -2.49
C LEU A 28 1.64 16.80 -2.68
N ASP A 29 0.85 16.63 -3.75
CA ASP A 29 -0.39 17.40 -3.95
C ASP A 29 -1.42 17.13 -2.84
N SER A 30 -1.53 15.87 -2.41
CA SER A 30 -2.33 15.49 -1.25
C SER A 30 -1.86 16.19 0.03
N PHE A 31 -0.54 16.21 0.27
CA PHE A 31 0.06 16.84 1.44
C PHE A 31 -0.11 18.36 1.46
N THR A 32 0.08 19.04 0.32
CA THR A 32 -0.10 20.50 0.22
C THR A 32 -1.55 20.89 0.49
N ARG A 33 -2.53 20.17 -0.06
CA ARG A 33 -3.96 20.38 0.26
C ARG A 33 -4.26 20.19 1.74
N ALA A 34 -3.68 19.14 2.33
CA ALA A 34 -3.89 18.79 3.72
C ALA A 34 -3.37 19.85 4.70
N LEU A 35 -2.14 20.30 4.47
CA LEU A 35 -1.38 21.07 5.46
C LEU A 35 -1.35 22.56 5.16
N ILE A 36 -1.24 22.93 3.88
CA ILE A 36 -1.11 24.33 3.45
C ILE A 36 -2.48 24.94 3.21
N GLU A 37 -3.33 24.28 2.42
CA GLU A 37 -4.64 24.82 2.08
C GLU A 37 -5.66 24.63 3.23
N LYS A 38 -5.37 23.76 4.21
CA LYS A 38 -6.27 23.38 5.32
C LYS A 38 -7.67 22.94 4.84
N ASN A 39 -7.70 22.42 3.63
CA ASN A 39 -8.86 21.93 2.88
C ASN A 39 -9.21 20.49 3.31
N ILE A 40 -9.15 20.21 4.62
CA ILE A 40 -9.47 18.89 5.17
C ILE A 40 -10.28 19.06 6.45
N GLY A 41 -11.50 18.52 6.45
CA GLY A 41 -12.36 18.49 7.63
C GLY A 41 -11.72 17.79 8.84
N LYS A 42 -12.11 18.18 10.05
CA LYS A 42 -11.53 17.68 11.33
C LYS A 42 -11.49 16.16 11.46
N GLY A 43 -12.41 15.43 10.84
CA GLY A 43 -12.46 13.96 10.84
C GLY A 43 -11.37 13.27 10.00
N TYR A 44 -10.61 14.01 9.20
CA TYR A 44 -9.65 13.47 8.23
C TYR A 44 -8.20 13.90 8.51
N TRP A 45 -7.91 14.43 9.70
CA TRP A 45 -6.55 14.89 10.08
C TRP A 45 -5.50 13.78 10.04
N LEU A 46 -5.92 12.52 10.12
CA LEU A 46 -5.07 11.34 9.95
C LEU A 46 -4.42 11.26 8.55
N ILE A 47 -4.92 12.00 7.55
CA ILE A 47 -4.29 12.10 6.22
C ILE A 47 -2.89 12.73 6.30
N ILE A 48 -2.63 13.63 7.25
CA ILE A 48 -1.33 14.30 7.41
C ILE A 48 -0.22 13.29 7.77
N PRO A 49 -0.31 12.53 8.88
CA PRO A 49 0.71 11.53 9.21
C PRO A 49 0.78 10.40 8.17
N VAL A 50 -0.32 10.09 7.48
CA VAL A 50 -0.33 9.13 6.36
C VAL A 50 0.52 9.62 5.19
N ASN A 51 0.32 10.86 4.74
CA ASN A 51 1.10 11.47 3.65
C ASN A 51 2.58 11.56 4.00
N ILE A 52 2.95 11.99 5.21
CA ILE A 52 4.34 12.04 5.68
C ILE A 52 4.97 10.64 5.59
N SER A 53 4.28 9.63 6.11
CA SER A 53 4.78 8.25 6.11
C SER A 53 5.01 7.71 4.70
N ILE A 54 4.15 8.07 3.74
CA ILE A 54 4.26 7.61 2.36
C ILE A 54 5.33 8.38 1.60
N LEU A 55 5.46 9.68 1.79
CA LEU A 55 6.55 10.46 1.21
C LEU A 55 7.90 9.91 1.62
N ILE A 56 8.07 9.55 2.90
CA ILE A 56 9.32 8.94 3.37
C ILE A 56 9.53 7.58 2.69
N ASN A 57 8.49 6.75 2.57
CA ASN A 57 8.59 5.48 1.85
C ASN A 57 8.94 5.66 0.37
N GLU A 58 8.37 6.66 -0.30
CA GLU A 58 8.67 7.00 -1.70
C GLU A 58 10.11 7.49 -1.87
N LEU A 59 10.62 8.29 -0.93
CA LEU A 59 12.03 8.73 -0.91
C LEU A 59 13.00 7.57 -0.68
N LEU A 60 12.62 6.59 0.13
CA LEU A 60 13.46 5.44 0.46
C LEU A 60 13.42 4.32 -0.59
N MET A 61 12.34 4.24 -1.39
CA MET A 61 12.16 3.14 -2.33
C MET A 61 13.24 3.06 -3.44
N PRO A 62 13.74 4.17 -4.05
CA PRO A 62 14.85 4.15 -5.01
C PRO A 62 16.10 3.46 -4.50
N PHE A 63 16.42 3.65 -3.21
CA PHE A 63 17.57 3.03 -2.57
C PHE A 63 17.40 1.51 -2.44
N SER A 64 16.17 1.06 -2.19
CA SER A 64 15.81 -0.36 -2.21
C SER A 64 15.91 -0.95 -3.63
N THR A 65 15.45 -0.19 -4.64
CA THR A 65 15.45 -0.63 -6.06
C THR A 65 16.85 -0.81 -6.61
N SER A 66 17.73 0.17 -6.40
CA SER A 66 19.09 0.18 -6.91
C SER A 66 19.85 -1.00 -6.34
N ALA A 67 19.77 -1.22 -5.02
CA ALA A 67 20.36 -2.39 -4.39
C ALA A 67 19.80 -3.71 -4.95
N SER A 68 18.49 -3.84 -5.18
CA SER A 68 17.90 -5.08 -5.71
C SER A 68 18.27 -5.39 -7.17
N ALA A 69 18.41 -4.38 -8.02
CA ALA A 69 18.71 -4.54 -9.46
C ALA A 69 20.14 -5.03 -9.71
N TYR A 70 21.06 -4.71 -8.79
CA TYR A 70 22.45 -5.09 -8.92
C TYR A 70 22.76 -6.52 -8.46
N CYS A 71 21.92 -7.11 -7.62
CA CYS A 71 22.22 -8.38 -6.98
C CYS A 71 21.61 -9.54 -7.75
N THR A 72 22.38 -10.12 -8.67
CA THR A 72 21.96 -11.28 -9.48
C THR A 72 22.33 -12.60 -8.82
N SER A 73 21.36 -13.50 -8.66
CA SER A 73 21.60 -14.91 -8.31
C SER A 73 22.05 -15.68 -9.56
N ASN A 74 23.22 -16.30 -9.51
CA ASN A 74 23.79 -17.06 -10.62
C ASN A 74 23.91 -18.57 -10.35
N SER A 75 23.35 -19.10 -9.26
CA SER A 75 23.57 -20.50 -8.87
C SER A 75 22.26 -21.27 -8.72
N LEU A 76 22.09 -22.29 -9.57
CA LEU A 76 21.15 -23.39 -9.33
C LEU A 76 21.41 -23.99 -7.94
N PRO A 77 20.37 -24.25 -7.14
CA PRO A 77 20.55 -24.72 -5.78
C PRO A 77 20.95 -26.21 -5.75
N GLY A 78 22.02 -26.50 -5.01
CA GLY A 78 22.24 -27.84 -4.45
C GLY A 78 21.23 -28.15 -3.33
N PRO A 79 21.19 -29.40 -2.83
CA PRO A 79 20.04 -29.97 -2.12
C PRO A 79 19.68 -29.35 -0.76
N SER A 80 20.40 -28.33 -0.26
CA SER A 80 20.20 -27.70 1.05
C SER A 80 20.14 -26.16 1.05
N CYS A 81 20.00 -25.50 -0.11
CA CYS A 81 19.89 -24.03 -0.21
C CYS A 81 19.01 -23.63 -1.41
N GLN A 82 17.74 -24.05 -1.42
CA GLN A 82 16.84 -23.89 -2.59
C GLN A 82 16.37 -22.46 -2.89
N TYR A 83 16.63 -21.48 -2.00
CA TYR A 83 16.20 -20.09 -2.16
C TYR A 83 17.28 -19.10 -1.72
N VAL A 84 18.48 -19.16 -2.33
CA VAL A 84 19.52 -18.16 -2.07
C VAL A 84 19.26 -16.91 -2.92
N VAL A 85 18.79 -15.85 -2.27
CA VAL A 85 19.03 -14.50 -2.78
C VAL A 85 20.50 -14.20 -2.49
N SER A 86 21.39 -14.60 -3.39
CA SER A 86 22.80 -14.30 -3.24
C SER A 86 23.02 -12.85 -3.62
N PHE A 87 23.36 -12.02 -2.64
CA PHE A 87 23.95 -10.70 -2.85
C PHE A 87 25.39 -10.79 -3.44
N GLY A 88 25.87 -11.98 -3.83
CA GLY A 88 27.23 -12.21 -4.34
C GLY A 88 27.59 -11.47 -5.64
N LYS A 89 26.66 -10.74 -6.26
CA LYS A 89 26.92 -9.86 -7.41
C LYS A 89 26.54 -8.39 -7.18
N CYS A 90 26.37 -7.94 -5.94
CA CYS A 90 26.19 -6.51 -5.71
C CYS A 90 27.53 -5.78 -5.92
N PRO A 91 27.57 -4.62 -6.62
CA PRO A 91 28.79 -3.90 -6.97
C PRO A 91 29.54 -3.38 -5.74
N SER A 92 28.90 -3.35 -4.57
CA SER A 92 29.51 -2.96 -3.30
C SER A 92 28.74 -3.51 -2.09
N SER A 93 29.45 -3.88 -1.03
CA SER A 93 28.87 -4.26 0.27
C SER A 93 28.05 -3.13 0.92
N SER A 94 28.34 -1.87 0.59
CA SER A 94 27.59 -0.71 1.05
C SER A 94 26.16 -0.69 0.52
N THR A 95 25.91 -1.06 -0.74
CA THR A 95 24.55 -1.13 -1.31
C THR A 95 23.66 -2.18 -0.64
N VAL A 96 24.24 -3.33 -0.27
CA VAL A 96 23.54 -4.39 0.48
C VAL A 96 23.18 -3.91 1.88
N ASN A 97 24.13 -3.32 2.59
CA ASN A 97 23.86 -2.77 3.92
C ASN A 97 22.80 -1.67 3.87
N LEU A 98 22.85 -0.81 2.85
CA LEU A 98 21.87 0.25 2.67
C LEU A 98 20.46 -0.33 2.44
N TYR A 99 20.31 -1.39 1.64
CA TYR A 99 19.05 -2.13 1.50
C TYR A 99 18.55 -2.72 2.82
N LEU A 100 19.41 -3.47 3.51
CA LEU A 100 19.07 -4.15 4.77
C LEU A 100 18.62 -3.15 5.83
N TRP A 101 19.23 -1.97 5.93
CA TRP A 101 18.81 -0.96 6.91
C TRP A 101 17.61 -0.11 6.45
N THR A 102 17.43 0.08 5.14
CA THR A 102 16.29 0.84 4.60
C THR A 102 14.98 0.06 4.74
N PHE A 103 15.03 -1.28 4.64
CA PHE A 103 13.83 -2.11 4.67
C PHE A 103 13.04 -2.03 6.01
N PRO A 104 13.67 -2.12 7.20
CA PRO A 104 13.00 -1.90 8.47
C PRO A 104 12.40 -0.49 8.62
N ILE A 105 13.10 0.54 8.12
CA ILE A 105 12.60 1.92 8.15
C ILE A 105 11.31 2.02 7.32
N ILE A 106 11.29 1.41 6.13
CA ILE A 106 10.07 1.34 5.30
C ILE A 106 8.93 0.62 6.05
N GLN A 107 9.21 -0.50 6.72
CA GLN A 107 8.18 -1.20 7.50
C GLN A 107 7.66 -0.35 8.66
N PHE A 108 8.52 0.45 9.30
CA PHE A 108 8.12 1.36 10.37
C PHE A 108 7.08 2.39 9.87
N PHE A 109 7.33 3.05 8.74
CA PHE A 109 6.35 4.00 8.19
C PHE A 109 5.07 3.33 7.66
N TYR A 110 5.13 2.04 7.33
CA TYR A 110 3.91 1.26 7.07
C TYR A 110 3.06 1.00 8.30
N LEU A 111 3.61 1.01 9.53
CA LEU A 111 2.84 0.92 10.78
C LEU A 111 1.87 2.09 10.93
N THR A 112 2.26 3.27 10.45
CA THR A 112 1.43 4.46 10.53
C THR A 112 0.46 4.53 9.36
N SER A 113 0.96 4.43 8.12
CA SER A 113 0.12 4.64 6.93
C SER A 113 -0.99 3.61 6.76
N LYS A 114 -0.68 2.30 6.85
CA LYS A 114 -1.61 1.24 6.45
C LYS A 114 -2.82 1.09 7.39
N PRO A 115 -2.68 1.08 8.73
CA PRO A 115 -3.83 1.01 9.63
C PRO A 115 -4.71 2.27 9.55
N LEU A 116 -4.10 3.45 9.40
CA LEU A 116 -4.85 4.70 9.31
C LEU A 116 -5.67 4.79 8.02
N VAL A 117 -5.12 4.37 6.88
CA VAL A 117 -5.87 4.28 5.62
C VAL A 117 -7.06 3.31 5.75
N LEU A 118 -6.84 2.15 6.39
CA LEU A 118 -7.92 1.19 6.67
C LEU A 118 -9.02 1.83 7.54
N HIS A 119 -8.64 2.59 8.55
CA HIS A 119 -9.57 3.28 9.42
C HIS A 119 -10.36 4.37 8.69
N LEU A 120 -9.70 5.17 7.85
CA LEU A 120 -10.35 6.22 7.06
C LEU A 120 -11.39 5.64 6.08
N ALA A 121 -11.07 4.53 5.40
CA ALA A 121 -12.04 3.85 4.53
C ALA A 121 -13.27 3.35 5.30
N TYR A 122 -13.08 2.80 6.51
CA TYR A 122 -14.19 2.43 7.38
C TYR A 122 -15.05 3.63 7.76
N VAL A 123 -14.44 4.75 8.21
CA VAL A 123 -15.17 5.96 8.62
C VAL A 123 -16.04 6.48 7.47
N ARG A 124 -15.49 6.52 6.25
CA ARG A 124 -16.22 6.93 5.04
C ARG A 124 -17.36 5.97 4.71
N CYS A 125 -17.12 4.67 4.76
CA CYS A 125 -18.16 3.67 4.52
C CYS A 125 -19.27 3.74 5.58
N ALA A 126 -18.92 3.87 6.86
CA ALA A 126 -19.87 4.00 7.96
C ALA A 126 -20.71 5.29 7.86
N ALA A 127 -20.13 6.37 7.34
CA ALA A 127 -20.85 7.63 7.13
C ALA A 127 -22.01 7.46 6.13
N VAL A 128 -21.92 6.56 5.15
CA VAL A 128 -22.94 6.45 4.09
C VAL A 128 -23.75 5.14 4.13
N PHE A 129 -23.27 4.11 4.84
CA PHE A 129 -23.92 2.79 4.89
C PHE A 129 -24.23 2.39 6.35
N ARG A 130 -25.51 2.50 6.74
CA ARG A 130 -26.00 2.28 8.11
C ARG A 130 -25.55 0.96 8.78
N PRO A 131 -25.49 -0.20 8.09
CA PRO A 131 -25.02 -1.45 8.71
C PRO A 131 -23.62 -1.36 9.32
N PHE A 132 -22.72 -0.56 8.74
CA PHE A 132 -21.36 -0.37 9.26
C PHE A 132 -21.30 0.45 10.56
N ARG A 133 -22.39 1.15 10.91
CA ARG A 133 -22.54 1.85 12.20
C ARG A 133 -23.01 0.93 13.33
N SER A 134 -23.43 -0.29 13.02
CA SER A 134 -23.87 -1.23 14.05
C SER A 134 -22.70 -1.60 14.97
N LEU A 135 -23.02 -1.87 16.24
CA LEU A 135 -22.02 -2.20 17.25
C LEU A 135 -21.17 -3.41 16.83
N GLY A 136 -21.79 -4.43 16.22
CA GLY A 136 -21.10 -5.62 15.73
C GLY A 136 -20.06 -5.30 14.65
N PHE A 137 -20.40 -4.47 13.66
CA PHE A 137 -19.46 -4.05 12.62
C PHE A 137 -18.36 -3.14 13.17
N LEU A 138 -18.66 -2.29 14.15
CA LEU A 138 -17.64 -1.47 14.82
C LEU A 138 -16.61 -2.36 15.53
N TRP A 139 -17.05 -3.39 16.25
CA TRP A 139 -16.17 -4.36 16.89
C TRP A 139 -15.36 -5.15 15.86
N PHE A 140 -15.99 -5.61 14.78
CA PHE A 140 -15.31 -6.29 13.69
C PHE A 140 -14.20 -5.42 13.07
N HIS A 141 -14.48 -4.15 12.79
CA HIS A 141 -13.47 -3.19 12.29
C HIS A 141 -12.33 -2.99 13.29
N ARG A 142 -12.64 -2.82 14.58
CA ARG A 142 -11.61 -2.70 15.63
C ARG A 142 -10.71 -3.94 15.71
N ILE A 143 -11.28 -5.13 15.57
CA ILE A 143 -10.52 -6.39 15.51
C ILE A 143 -9.59 -6.39 14.29
N LEU A 144 -10.10 -6.06 13.09
CA LEU A 144 -9.29 -5.99 11.88
C LEU A 144 -8.16 -4.96 12.01
N LEU A 145 -8.44 -3.78 12.53
CA LEU A 145 -7.45 -2.73 12.76
C LEU A 145 -6.36 -3.20 13.74
N THR A 146 -6.77 -3.87 14.84
CA THR A 146 -5.84 -4.41 15.84
C THR A 146 -4.96 -5.51 15.23
N LEU A 147 -5.55 -6.45 14.50
CA LEU A 147 -4.82 -7.51 13.80
C LEU A 147 -3.84 -6.93 12.78
N ARG A 148 -4.24 -5.87 12.06
CA ARG A 148 -3.37 -5.19 11.09
C ARG A 148 -2.19 -4.52 11.77
N THR A 149 -2.41 -3.83 12.89
CA THR A 149 -1.33 -3.18 13.66
C THR A 149 -0.37 -4.22 14.25
N LEU A 150 -0.89 -5.34 14.78
CA LEU A 150 -0.08 -6.43 15.30
C LEU A 150 0.74 -7.11 14.21
N GLU A 151 0.14 -7.40 13.05
CA GLU A 151 0.87 -7.99 11.91
C GLU A 151 2.00 -7.08 11.45
N LEU A 152 1.75 -5.78 11.28
CA LEU A 152 2.80 -4.84 10.86
C LEU A 152 3.88 -4.69 11.93
N SER A 153 3.52 -4.67 13.21
CA SER A 153 4.48 -4.59 14.33
C SER A 153 5.40 -5.81 14.34
N PHE A 154 4.82 -7.00 14.17
CA PHE A 154 5.57 -8.24 14.08
C PHE A 154 6.50 -8.25 12.87
N ILE A 155 6.04 -7.79 11.71
CA ILE A 155 6.86 -7.72 10.49
C ILE A 155 7.98 -6.68 10.59
N PHE A 156 7.74 -5.56 11.27
CA PHE A 156 8.79 -4.59 11.57
C PHE A 156 9.90 -5.22 12.41
N VAL A 157 9.54 -5.87 13.53
CA VAL A 157 10.52 -6.58 14.37
C VAL A 157 11.25 -7.66 13.57
N LEU A 158 10.51 -8.47 12.80
CA LEU A 158 11.08 -9.52 11.95
C LEU A 158 12.06 -8.95 10.92
N SER A 159 11.77 -7.79 10.33
CA SER A 159 12.65 -7.14 9.34
C SER A 159 13.97 -6.68 9.94
N ILE A 160 13.98 -6.26 11.21
CA ILE A 160 15.23 -5.94 11.94
C ILE A 160 16.05 -7.22 12.11
N PHE A 161 15.42 -8.33 12.54
CA PHE A 161 16.11 -9.60 12.70
C PHE A 161 16.62 -10.17 11.38
N ASP A 162 15.85 -10.07 10.29
CA ASP A 162 16.27 -10.48 8.95
C ASP A 162 17.54 -9.72 8.54
N SER A 163 17.55 -8.40 8.78
CA SER A 163 18.67 -7.52 8.46
C SER A 163 19.93 -7.82 9.28
N LEU A 164 19.77 -8.17 10.56
CA LEU A 164 20.88 -8.46 11.46
C LEU A 164 21.42 -9.90 11.34
N LYS A 165 20.54 -10.88 11.14
CA LYS A 165 20.89 -12.32 11.24
C LYS A 165 20.94 -13.03 9.91
N CYS A 166 20.08 -12.68 8.96
CA CYS A 166 20.00 -13.36 7.68
C CYS A 166 20.80 -12.66 6.59
N GLN A 167 20.89 -11.32 6.64
CA GLN A 167 21.68 -10.52 5.70
C GLN A 167 21.37 -10.85 4.23
N GLY A 168 20.11 -11.25 3.96
CA GLY A 168 19.61 -11.74 2.66
C GLY A 168 19.98 -13.16 2.26
N THR A 169 20.70 -13.90 3.10
CA THR A 169 20.96 -15.33 2.92
C THR A 169 19.93 -16.17 3.68
N TYR A 170 19.22 -17.05 2.96
CA TYR A 170 18.15 -17.90 3.51
C TYR A 170 18.54 -19.38 3.50
N CYS A 171 19.77 -19.68 3.95
CA CYS A 171 20.32 -21.04 4.01
C CYS A 171 20.34 -21.62 5.44
N THR A 172 19.91 -20.87 6.45
CA THR A 172 19.81 -21.36 7.83
C THR A 172 18.35 -21.63 8.18
N PRO A 173 18.05 -22.60 9.06
CA PRO A 173 16.66 -22.92 9.46
C PRO A 173 15.89 -21.70 10.00
N PHE A 174 16.60 -20.80 10.70
CA PHE A 174 16.03 -19.55 11.19
C PHE A 174 15.59 -18.65 10.01
N CYS A 175 16.47 -18.43 9.04
CA CYS A 175 16.19 -17.55 7.90
C CYS A 175 15.15 -18.16 6.94
N GLU A 176 15.15 -19.49 6.74
CA GLU A 176 14.07 -20.16 6.01
C GLU A 176 12.70 -19.96 6.67
N SER A 177 12.66 -19.99 8.01
CA SER A 177 11.44 -19.71 8.78
C SER A 177 10.98 -18.26 8.58
N VAL A 178 11.91 -17.30 8.59
CA VAL A 178 11.63 -15.88 8.27
C VAL A 178 11.01 -15.74 6.88
N LEU A 179 11.57 -16.43 5.87
CA LEU A 179 11.05 -16.44 4.51
C LEU A 179 9.63 -17.01 4.43
N LEU A 180 9.35 -18.10 5.17
CA LEU A 180 8.03 -18.71 5.26
C LEU A 180 7.01 -17.76 5.89
N VAL A 181 7.39 -17.05 6.94
CA VAL A 181 6.54 -16.02 7.56
C VAL A 181 6.18 -14.92 6.56
N TYR A 182 7.14 -14.43 5.76
CA TYR A 182 6.86 -13.46 4.70
C TYR A 182 5.91 -14.00 3.63
N LYS A 183 5.93 -15.30 3.32
CA LYS A 183 4.97 -15.92 2.39
C LYS A 183 3.56 -15.97 2.98
N ILE A 184 3.42 -16.40 4.24
CA ILE A 184 2.11 -16.44 4.92
C ILE A 184 1.49 -15.05 5.00
N ARG A 185 2.32 -14.05 5.30
CA ARG A 185 1.92 -12.65 5.34
C ARG A 185 1.21 -12.21 4.07
N GLU A 186 1.69 -12.61 2.89
CA GLU A 186 1.07 -12.19 1.62
C GLU A 186 -0.41 -12.60 1.52
N SER A 187 -0.77 -13.77 2.01
CA SER A 187 -2.16 -14.22 2.09
C SER A 187 -2.98 -13.38 3.07
N ILE A 188 -2.42 -13.05 4.23
CA ILE A 188 -3.08 -12.24 5.26
C ILE A 188 -3.34 -10.81 4.74
N VAL A 189 -2.38 -10.19 4.05
CA VAL A 189 -2.54 -8.83 3.53
C VAL A 189 -3.67 -8.74 2.49
N THR A 190 -3.92 -9.81 1.74
CA THR A 190 -5.04 -9.89 0.78
C THR A 190 -6.38 -9.73 1.48
N ILE A 191 -6.57 -10.28 2.69
CA ILE A 191 -7.82 -10.14 3.46
C ILE A 191 -8.10 -8.67 3.80
N PHE A 192 -7.08 -7.96 4.33
CA PHE A 192 -7.22 -6.54 4.66
C PHE A 192 -7.49 -5.67 3.43
N ARG A 193 -6.89 -6.01 2.29
CA ARG A 193 -7.15 -5.34 1.01
C ARG A 193 -8.58 -5.56 0.53
N LEU A 194 -9.10 -6.79 0.62
CA LEU A 194 -10.48 -7.09 0.25
C LEU A 194 -11.47 -6.30 1.11
N TYR A 195 -11.23 -6.25 2.43
CA TYR A 195 -12.04 -5.43 3.34
C TYR A 195 -12.04 -3.95 2.91
N TYR A 196 -10.86 -3.41 2.63
CA TYR A 196 -10.70 -2.04 2.15
C TYR A 196 -11.45 -1.78 0.83
N ILE A 197 -11.30 -2.66 -0.17
CA ILE A 197 -11.99 -2.56 -1.47
C ILE A 197 -13.50 -2.55 -1.29
N VAL A 198 -14.04 -3.39 -0.40
CA VAL A 198 -15.47 -3.44 -0.09
C VAL A 198 -15.94 -2.11 0.50
N CYS A 199 -15.21 -1.56 1.49
CA CYS A 199 -15.55 -0.27 2.10
C CYS A 199 -15.62 0.87 1.08
N GLU A 200 -14.59 1.02 0.24
CA GLU A 200 -14.55 2.07 -0.79
C GLU A 200 -15.62 1.85 -1.87
N SER A 201 -15.85 0.61 -2.28
CA SER A 201 -16.89 0.28 -3.27
C SER A 201 -18.30 0.61 -2.79
N LEU A 202 -18.59 0.33 -1.51
CA LEU A 202 -19.88 0.68 -0.88
C LEU A 202 -20.03 2.20 -0.76
N PHE A 203 -18.96 2.88 -0.33
CA PHE A 203 -18.96 4.34 -0.25
C PHE A 203 -19.27 4.98 -1.60
N TYR A 204 -18.54 4.54 -2.63
CA TYR A 204 -18.70 4.99 -4.01
C TYR A 204 -20.12 4.75 -4.54
N LYS A 205 -20.66 3.53 -4.36
CA LYS A 205 -22.01 3.19 -4.83
C LYS A 205 -23.05 4.16 -4.28
N LYS A 206 -22.96 4.48 -2.98
CA LYS A 206 -23.90 5.38 -2.32
C LYS A 206 -23.68 6.84 -2.75
N LEU A 207 -22.43 7.27 -2.84
CA LEU A 207 -22.05 8.61 -3.29
C LEU A 207 -22.66 8.93 -4.66
N PHE A 208 -22.40 8.09 -5.67
CA PHE A 208 -22.88 8.35 -7.02
C PHE A 208 -24.38 8.13 -7.20
N TYR A 209 -24.98 7.26 -6.39
CA TYR A 209 -26.43 7.08 -6.40
C TYR A 209 -27.17 8.33 -5.88
N GLU A 210 -26.72 8.92 -4.77
CA GLU A 210 -27.36 10.13 -4.23
C GLU A 210 -27.12 11.34 -5.11
N ILE A 211 -25.91 11.47 -5.67
CA ILE A 211 -25.56 12.57 -6.56
C ILE A 211 -26.40 12.60 -7.84
N ARG A 212 -26.73 11.44 -8.43
CA ARG A 212 -27.61 11.34 -9.61
C ARG A 212 -29.03 11.85 -9.35
N LYS A 213 -29.47 11.91 -8.09
CA LYS A 213 -30.81 12.41 -7.75
C LYS A 213 -30.88 13.94 -7.64
N ILE A 214 -29.75 14.61 -7.45
CA ILE A 214 -29.74 15.95 -6.88
C ILE A 214 -29.62 17.08 -7.91
N ARG A 215 -29.08 16.89 -9.12
CA ARG A 215 -28.71 18.08 -9.95
C ARG A 215 -28.84 17.98 -11.47
N ASN A 216 -29.35 19.08 -12.04
CA ASN A 216 -29.39 19.42 -13.47
C ASN A 216 -28.26 20.38 -13.92
N ASP A 217 -27.31 20.72 -13.04
CA ASP A 217 -26.24 21.67 -13.34
C ASP A 217 -25.02 20.99 -14.01
N THR A 218 -24.61 21.50 -15.17
CA THR A 218 -23.58 20.92 -16.05
C THR A 218 -22.17 20.94 -15.45
N ASP A 219 -21.80 21.99 -14.71
CA ASP A 219 -20.46 22.11 -14.11
C ASP A 219 -20.28 21.16 -12.91
N THR A 220 -21.36 21.01 -12.13
CA THR A 220 -21.42 19.99 -11.08
C THR A 220 -21.30 18.60 -11.72
N LEU A 221 -22.07 18.31 -12.78
CA LEU A 221 -22.04 17.03 -13.49
C LEU A 221 -20.63 16.67 -13.99
N ARG A 222 -19.90 17.64 -14.57
CA ARG A 222 -18.53 17.45 -15.04
C ARG A 222 -17.56 17.12 -13.91
N THR A 223 -17.67 17.84 -12.79
CA THR A 223 -16.86 17.56 -11.60
C THR A 223 -17.10 16.13 -11.14
N LEU A 224 -18.37 15.72 -11.06
CA LEU A 224 -18.79 14.40 -10.61
C LEU A 224 -18.26 13.29 -11.50
N TYR A 225 -18.39 13.40 -12.82
CA TYR A 225 -17.79 12.46 -13.76
C TYR A 225 -16.29 12.30 -13.54
N HIS A 226 -15.57 13.41 -13.34
CA HIS A 226 -14.14 13.35 -13.04
C HIS A 226 -13.83 12.59 -11.74
N GLN A 227 -14.65 12.77 -10.70
CA GLN A 227 -14.51 11.99 -9.46
C GLN A 227 -14.82 10.52 -9.71
N THR A 228 -15.92 10.22 -10.41
CA THR A 228 -16.35 8.87 -10.79
C THR A 228 -15.21 8.12 -11.48
N THR A 229 -14.58 8.76 -12.46
CA THR A 229 -13.48 8.19 -13.22
C THR A 229 -12.27 7.92 -12.32
N LEU A 230 -11.85 8.89 -11.50
CA LEU A 230 -10.70 8.71 -10.60
C LEU A 230 -10.93 7.59 -9.58
N PHE A 231 -12.12 7.49 -8.98
CA PHE A 231 -12.47 6.40 -8.08
C PHE A 231 -12.56 5.04 -8.79
N THR A 232 -13.09 5.01 -10.02
CA THR A 232 -13.14 3.76 -10.81
C THR A 232 -11.72 3.27 -11.10
N ILE A 233 -10.81 4.18 -11.45
CA ILE A 233 -9.38 3.85 -11.63
C ILE A 233 -8.78 3.32 -10.33
N ASP A 234 -9.10 3.93 -9.18
CA ASP A 234 -8.60 3.49 -7.86
C ASP A 234 -9.05 2.06 -7.53
N ILE A 235 -10.35 1.77 -7.64
CA ILE A 235 -10.91 0.44 -7.38
C ILE A 235 -10.33 -0.60 -8.34
N LEU A 236 -10.17 -0.25 -9.63
CA LEU A 236 -9.54 -1.13 -10.61
C LEU A 236 -8.09 -1.45 -10.21
N GLN A 237 -7.28 -0.44 -9.88
CA GLN A 237 -5.90 -0.65 -9.44
C GLN A 237 -5.81 -1.53 -8.19
N LEU A 238 -6.62 -1.25 -7.17
CA LEU A 238 -6.66 -2.03 -5.94
C LEU A 238 -7.04 -3.49 -6.20
N THR A 239 -8.04 -3.70 -7.06
CA THR A 239 -8.51 -5.04 -7.45
C THR A 239 -7.44 -5.78 -8.25
N THR A 240 -6.82 -5.13 -9.24
CA THR A 240 -5.74 -5.73 -10.04
C THR A 240 -4.57 -6.16 -9.16
N ILE A 241 -4.13 -5.31 -8.23
CA ILE A 241 -3.02 -5.67 -7.33
C ILE A 241 -3.44 -6.77 -6.35
N CYS A 242 -4.70 -6.78 -5.91
CA CYS A 242 -5.23 -7.86 -5.08
C CYS A 242 -5.18 -9.20 -5.82
N VAL A 243 -5.66 -9.25 -7.08
CA VAL A 243 -5.60 -10.45 -7.94
C VAL A 243 -4.14 -10.88 -8.17
N PHE A 244 -3.26 -9.93 -8.46
CA PHE A 244 -1.84 -10.18 -8.71
C PHE A 244 -1.15 -10.80 -7.49
N ARG A 245 -1.43 -10.28 -6.28
CA ARG A 245 -0.93 -10.83 -5.01
C ARG A 245 -1.48 -12.23 -4.75
N THR A 246 -2.78 -12.46 -4.97
CA THR A 246 -3.39 -13.79 -4.83
C THR A 246 -2.77 -14.80 -5.80
N ALA A 247 -2.54 -14.42 -7.06
CA ALA A 247 -1.87 -15.26 -8.04
C ALA A 247 -0.43 -15.59 -7.62
N LYS A 248 0.33 -14.61 -7.10
CA LYS A 248 1.68 -14.84 -6.57
C LYS A 248 1.66 -15.77 -5.35
N ALA A 249 0.70 -15.60 -4.44
CA ALA A 249 0.53 -16.48 -3.29
C ALA A 249 0.16 -17.92 -3.69
N ALA A 250 -0.58 -18.08 -4.79
CA ALA A 250 -0.89 -19.37 -5.41
C ALA A 250 0.29 -19.99 -6.22
N GLY A 251 1.45 -19.32 -6.24
CA GLY A 251 2.67 -19.85 -6.85
C GLY A 251 2.98 -19.34 -8.27
N ALA A 252 2.21 -18.37 -8.80
CA ALA A 252 2.51 -17.78 -10.09
C ALA A 252 3.85 -17.00 -10.07
N ASN A 253 4.66 -17.18 -11.13
CA ASN A 253 5.89 -16.43 -11.34
C ASN A 253 5.55 -15.06 -11.95
N LEU A 254 5.31 -14.08 -11.09
CA LEU A 254 4.96 -12.72 -11.46
C LEU A 254 6.07 -11.73 -11.04
N PRO A 255 6.29 -10.63 -11.81
CA PRO A 255 7.27 -9.61 -11.44
C PRO A 255 6.90 -8.93 -10.12
N THR A 256 7.83 -8.13 -9.57
CA THR A 256 7.55 -7.38 -8.34
C THR A 256 6.38 -6.41 -8.52
N TYR A 257 5.49 -6.34 -7.54
CA TYR A 257 4.35 -5.41 -7.52
C TYR A 257 4.55 -4.25 -6.54
N THR A 258 5.72 -4.12 -5.92
CA THR A 258 5.97 -3.12 -4.87
C THR A 258 5.71 -1.69 -5.36
N TYR A 259 6.12 -1.35 -6.58
CA TYR A 259 5.90 -0.02 -7.17
C TYR A 259 4.44 0.24 -7.53
N ALA A 260 3.77 -0.76 -8.11
CA ALA A 260 2.35 -0.68 -8.40
C ALA A 260 1.52 -0.53 -7.11
N GLU A 261 1.92 -1.21 -6.03
CA GLU A 261 1.32 -1.08 -4.71
C GLU A 261 1.56 0.30 -4.08
N LEU A 262 2.77 0.83 -4.18
CA LEU A 262 3.08 2.17 -3.67
C LEU A 262 2.28 3.23 -4.43
N PHE A 263 2.29 3.17 -5.75
CA PHE A 263 1.49 4.05 -6.61
C PHE A 263 0.00 3.94 -6.33
N SER A 264 -0.55 2.72 -6.23
CA SER A 264 -1.95 2.53 -5.88
C SER A 264 -2.28 3.14 -4.51
N THR A 265 -1.39 3.00 -3.53
CA THR A 265 -1.60 3.59 -2.19
C THR A 265 -1.59 5.12 -2.25
N ALA A 266 -0.62 5.72 -2.96
CA ALA A 266 -0.54 7.16 -3.17
C ALA A 266 -1.76 7.72 -3.92
N PHE A 267 -2.18 7.03 -5.00
CA PHE A 267 -3.34 7.40 -5.79
C PHE A 267 -4.63 7.33 -4.98
N THR A 268 -4.81 6.27 -4.19
CA THR A 268 -5.91 6.13 -3.24
C THR A 268 -5.98 7.34 -2.31
N ILE A 269 -4.87 7.72 -1.68
CA ILE A 269 -4.84 8.83 -0.71
C ILE A 269 -5.07 10.16 -1.39
N TYR A 270 -4.50 10.37 -2.57
CA TYR A 270 -4.80 11.53 -3.40
C TYR A 270 -6.30 11.64 -3.68
N VAL A 271 -6.94 10.55 -4.10
CA VAL A 271 -8.38 10.48 -4.34
C VAL A 271 -9.16 10.78 -3.06
N MET A 272 -8.79 10.19 -1.91
CA MET A 272 -9.41 10.53 -0.63
C MET A 272 -9.32 12.04 -0.35
N THR A 273 -8.12 12.60 -0.46
CA THR A 273 -7.82 13.97 -0.05
C THR A 273 -8.49 15.00 -0.96
N LYS A 274 -8.50 14.75 -2.28
CA LYS A 274 -9.14 15.62 -3.27
C LYS A 274 -10.66 15.72 -3.12
N PHE A 275 -11.30 14.69 -2.56
CA PHE A 275 -12.76 14.58 -2.52
C PHE A 275 -13.38 14.73 -1.13
N VAL A 276 -12.57 14.89 -0.07
CA VAL A 276 -13.04 15.21 1.29
C VAL A 276 -13.80 16.55 1.33
N ASP A 277 -13.49 17.49 0.44
CA ASP A 277 -13.98 18.87 0.52
C ASP A 277 -15.21 19.22 -0.31
N ARG A 278 -15.69 18.35 -1.20
CA ARG A 278 -16.77 18.70 -2.15
C ARG A 278 -18.11 18.03 -1.92
N ILE A 279 -18.30 17.36 -0.78
CA ILE A 279 -19.57 16.74 -0.46
C ILE A 279 -20.13 17.22 0.91
N PRO A 280 -20.29 18.54 1.13
CA PRO A 280 -20.97 19.04 2.33
C PRO A 280 -22.39 18.46 2.45
N CYS A 281 -23.14 18.43 1.35
CA CYS A 281 -24.57 18.10 1.37
C CYS A 281 -24.93 16.61 1.61
N LEU A 282 -23.97 15.69 1.67
CA LEU A 282 -24.24 14.28 2.06
C LEU A 282 -23.88 13.98 3.52
N LEU A 283 -23.21 14.91 4.19
CA LEU A 283 -22.82 14.81 5.59
C LEU A 283 -23.67 15.72 6.49
N ASP A 284 -24.45 16.63 5.91
CA ASP A 284 -25.36 17.55 6.64
C ASP A 284 -26.58 16.84 7.30
N ASP A 285 -26.76 15.52 7.09
CA ASP A 285 -27.75 14.71 7.83
C ASP A 285 -27.21 14.18 9.18
N TYR A 286 -26.24 14.89 9.78
CA TYR A 286 -25.66 14.59 11.08
C TYR A 286 -25.56 15.79 12.01
#